data_AF-A0A644TP06-F1
#
_entry.id   AF-A0A644TP06-F1
#
_cell.length_a   1.000
_cell.length_b   1.000
_cell.length_c   1.000
_cell.angle_alpha   90.00
_cell.angle_beta   90.00
_cell.angle_gamma   90.00
#
_symmetry.space_group_name_H-M   'P 1'
#
loop_
_entity.id
_entity.type
_entity.pdbx_description
1 polymer ?
#
loop_
_entity_poly.entity_id
_entity_poly.type
_entity_poly.pdbx_seq_one_letter_code
_entity_poly.pdbx_strand_id
1 'polypeptide(L)'
;MHNSKLLTEEQLQTIPELYASTTLKDPICRFKIFLPNSNWTWYIIEIDKSDNNTCYGLVDGFEIELGYFSLGELESINDSFGLGAELDSSFKPTKLSKIKQELKYSKGS
;
A
#
# COMPACT_ATOMS: atom_id res chain seq x y z
N MET A 1 -13.69 12.39 -5.64
CA MET A 1 -13.07 11.93 -4.39
C MET A 1 -13.75 10.65 -3.93
N HIS A 2 -12.97 9.58 -3.81
CA HIS A 2 -13.35 8.29 -3.24
C HIS A 2 -13.45 8.39 -1.72
N ASN A 3 -14.38 7.64 -1.14
CA ASN A 3 -14.56 7.58 0.31
C ASN A 3 -14.04 6.23 0.81
N SER A 4 -12.79 6.22 1.26
CA SER A 4 -12.13 4.98 1.65
C SER A 4 -12.68 4.39 2.96
N LYS A 5 -12.76 3.07 3.02
CA LYS A 5 -13.04 2.28 4.23
C LYS A 5 -11.77 1.82 4.95
N LEU A 6 -10.63 1.81 4.24
CA LEU A 6 -9.33 1.37 4.75
C LEU A 6 -8.55 2.49 5.43
N LEU A 7 -8.72 3.74 4.97
CA LEU A 7 -8.01 4.92 5.48
C LEU A 7 -9.00 6.04 5.82
N THR A 8 -8.74 6.76 6.89
CA THR A 8 -9.47 7.99 7.22
C THR A 8 -9.05 9.15 6.33
N GLU A 9 -9.87 10.20 6.24
CA GLU A 9 -9.51 11.42 5.53
C GLU A 9 -8.21 12.03 6.05
N GLU A 10 -7.99 12.05 7.37
CA GLU A 10 -6.75 12.54 7.97
C GLU A 10 -5.53 11.72 7.52
N GLN A 11 -5.65 10.39 7.49
CA GLN A 11 -4.59 9.51 7.01
C GLN A 11 -4.29 9.76 5.53
N LEU A 12 -5.32 9.88 4.69
CA LEU A 12 -5.18 10.21 3.27
C LEU A 12 -4.44 11.53 3.07
N GLN A 13 -4.68 12.54 3.90
CA GLN A 13 -3.97 13.82 3.81
C GLN A 13 -2.47 13.70 4.07
N THR A 14 -2.01 12.73 4.87
CA THR A 14 -0.58 12.52 5.15
C THR A 14 0.20 11.90 3.98
N ILE A 15 -0.49 11.32 2.99
CA ILE A 15 0.12 10.68 1.82
C ILE A 15 0.49 11.77 0.79
N PRO A 16 1.71 11.78 0.23
CA PRO A 16 2.08 12.69 -0.84
C PRO A 16 1.20 12.53 -2.09
N GLU A 17 1.00 13.63 -2.81
CA GLU A 17 0.44 13.63 -4.17
C GLU A 17 1.27 12.74 -5.10
N LEU A 18 0.65 12.14 -6.12
CA LEU A 18 1.38 11.41 -7.15
C LEU A 18 2.49 12.28 -7.75
N TYR A 19 3.61 11.63 -8.05
CA TYR A 19 4.82 12.22 -8.63
C TYR A 19 5.62 13.15 -7.71
N ALA A 20 5.16 13.44 -6.48
CA ALA A 20 5.87 14.29 -5.52
C ALA A 20 7.22 13.69 -5.05
N SER A 21 7.37 12.37 -5.16
CA SER A 21 8.56 11.60 -4.76
C SER A 21 9.37 11.05 -5.93
N THR A 22 9.09 11.46 -7.17
CA THR A 22 9.80 11.00 -8.38
C THR A 22 11.33 11.19 -8.34
N THR A 23 11.81 12.16 -7.57
CA THR A 23 13.24 12.43 -7.38
C THR A 23 13.85 11.73 -6.16
N LEU A 24 13.03 11.10 -5.31
CA LEU A 24 13.46 10.43 -4.09
C LEU A 24 13.92 9.00 -4.42
N LYS A 25 15.21 8.74 -4.17
CA LYS A 25 15.80 7.40 -4.35
C LYS A 25 15.24 6.34 -3.39
N ASP A 26 14.73 6.76 -2.24
CA ASP A 26 14.25 5.87 -1.18
C ASP A 26 13.02 6.48 -0.49
N PRO A 27 11.85 6.42 -1.14
CA PRO A 27 10.64 7.02 -0.63
C PRO A 27 10.11 6.27 0.60
N ILE A 28 9.22 6.91 1.35
CA ILE A 28 8.59 6.34 2.56
C ILE A 28 7.27 5.69 2.17
N CYS A 29 7.13 4.41 2.49
CA CYS A 29 5.84 3.72 2.52
C CYS A 29 5.12 4.08 3.82
N ARG A 30 3.94 4.69 3.73
CA ARG A 30 3.23 5.27 4.89
C ARG A 30 2.23 4.33 5.53
N PHE A 31 1.53 3.57 4.70
CA PHE A 31 0.50 2.64 5.12
C PHE A 31 0.74 1.29 4.48
N LYS A 32 0.36 0.24 5.19
CA LYS A 32 0.42 -1.15 4.74
C LYS A 32 -0.99 -1.72 4.82
N ILE A 33 -1.46 -2.26 3.71
CA ILE A 33 -2.73 -2.96 3.58
C ILE A 33 -2.42 -4.42 3.22
N PHE A 34 -3.15 -5.38 3.78
CA PHE A 34 -2.94 -6.80 3.50
C PHE A 34 -4.27 -7.54 3.41
N LEU A 35 -4.25 -8.69 2.74
CA LEU A 35 -5.36 -9.64 2.73
C LEU A 35 -5.09 -10.76 3.73
N PRO A 36 -5.92 -10.96 4.77
CA PRO A 36 -5.60 -11.82 5.93
C PRO A 36 -5.19 -13.25 5.59
N ASN A 37 -5.86 -13.91 4.65
CA ASN A 37 -5.55 -15.29 4.26
C ASN A 37 -4.85 -15.38 2.89
N SER A 38 -4.04 -14.39 2.54
CA SER A 38 -3.25 -14.42 1.31
C SER A 38 -1.85 -13.84 1.53
N ASN A 39 -0.98 -14.03 0.53
CA ASN A 39 0.35 -13.43 0.52
C ASN A 39 0.37 -12.03 -0.11
N TRP A 40 -0.79 -11.40 -0.30
CA TRP A 40 -0.88 -10.06 -0.88
C TRP A 40 -0.77 -8.97 0.18
N THR A 41 0.18 -8.06 -0.04
CA THR A 41 0.38 -6.87 0.76
C THR A 41 0.69 -5.67 -0.15
N TRP A 42 0.10 -4.53 0.16
CA TRP A 42 0.31 -3.27 -0.53
C TRP A 42 0.88 -2.23 0.44
N TYR A 43 1.87 -1.47 -0.01
CA TYR A 43 2.49 -0.40 0.75
C TYR A 43 2.36 0.91 0.00
N ILE A 44 1.59 1.85 0.55
CA ILE A 44 1.27 3.12 -0.11
C ILE A 44 2.41 4.12 0.05
N ILE A 45 2.89 4.67 -1.05
CA ILE A 45 3.90 5.74 -1.09
C ILE A 45 3.23 7.08 -1.42
N GLU A 46 2.43 7.10 -2.48
CA GLU A 46 1.74 8.29 -3.00
C GLU A 46 0.28 7.97 -3.31
N ILE A 47 -0.54 9.01 -3.43
CA ILE A 47 -1.95 8.92 -3.85
C ILE A 47 -2.33 10.13 -4.70
N ASP A 48 -3.21 9.93 -5.67
CA ASP A 48 -3.81 11.03 -6.44
C ASP A 48 -4.81 11.75 -5.53
N LYS A 49 -4.55 13.02 -5.18
CA LYS A 49 -5.45 13.76 -4.27
C LYS A 49 -6.74 14.21 -4.95
N SER A 50 -6.79 14.22 -6.29
CA SER A 50 -7.99 14.60 -7.02
C SER A 50 -9.07 13.52 -6.89
N ASP A 51 -8.66 12.25 -6.83
CA ASP A 51 -9.56 11.11 -6.68
C ASP A 51 -9.52 10.46 -5.29
N ASN A 52 -8.47 10.65 -4.49
CA ASN A 52 -8.23 9.94 -3.21
C ASN A 52 -8.39 8.41 -3.32
N ASN A 53 -8.02 7.84 -4.46
CA ASN A 53 -8.24 6.45 -4.81
C ASN A 53 -6.99 5.82 -5.43
N THR A 54 -6.41 6.47 -6.44
CA THR A 54 -5.29 5.92 -7.21
C THR A 54 -3.99 6.06 -6.42
N CYS A 55 -3.45 4.94 -5.97
CA CYS A 55 -2.20 4.89 -5.22
C CYS A 55 -1.02 4.46 -6.11
N TYR A 56 0.17 4.92 -5.74
CA TYR A 56 1.43 4.36 -6.19
C TYR A 56 2.20 3.80 -4.99
N GLY A 57 2.76 2.60 -5.14
CA GLY A 57 3.36 1.91 -4.01
C GLY A 57 4.04 0.59 -4.36
N LEU A 58 4.52 -0.08 -3.31
CA LEU A 58 5.06 -1.44 -3.43
C LEU A 58 3.92 -2.45 -3.31
N VAL A 59 3.87 -3.39 -4.23
CA VAL A 59 2.97 -4.54 -4.21
C VAL A 59 3.83 -5.78 -3.97
N ASP A 60 3.53 -6.50 -2.89
CA ASP A 60 4.02 -7.84 -2.65
C ASP A 60 2.88 -8.82 -2.93
N GLY A 61 2.91 -9.48 -4.08
CA GLY A 61 1.93 -10.47 -4.49
C GLY A 61 2.62 -11.66 -5.12
N PHE A 62 2.36 -11.88 -6.41
CA PHE A 62 3.12 -12.86 -7.20
C PHE A 62 4.60 -12.50 -7.29
N GLU A 63 4.88 -11.24 -7.57
CA GLU A 63 6.20 -10.63 -7.58
C GLU A 63 6.23 -9.43 -6.62
N ILE A 64 7.43 -8.97 -6.28
CA ILE A 64 7.62 -7.74 -5.50
C ILE A 64 7.92 -6.60 -6.47
N GLU A 65 6.95 -5.73 -6.72
CA GLU A 65 7.08 -4.65 -7.71
C GLU A 65 6.54 -3.31 -7.22
N LEU A 66 6.98 -2.23 -7.87
CA LEU A 66 6.36 -0.92 -7.70
C LEU A 66 5.31 -0.74 -8.79
N GLY A 67 4.10 -0.33 -8.41
CA GLY A 67 3.00 -0.22 -9.33
C GLY A 67 1.86 0.65 -8.81
N TYR A 68 0.88 0.83 -9.68
CA TYR A 68 -0.35 1.53 -9.35
C TYR A 68 -1.43 0.54 -8.92
N PHE A 69 -2.26 0.94 -7.97
CA PHE A 69 -3.43 0.20 -7.50
C PHE A 69 -4.45 1.18 -6.93
N SER A 70 -5.72 0.80 -6.82
CA SER A 70 -6.74 1.67 -6.26
C SER A 70 -7.27 1.18 -4.91
N LEU A 71 -7.55 2.11 -3.99
CA LEU A 71 -8.18 1.77 -2.70
C LEU A 71 -9.55 1.12 -2.88
N GLY A 72 -10.35 1.60 -3.84
CA GLY A 72 -11.66 1.05 -4.15
C GLY A 72 -11.61 -0.40 -4.65
N GLU A 73 -10.59 -0.77 -5.44
CA GLU A 73 -10.36 -2.17 -5.80
C GLU A 73 -9.96 -2.99 -4.57
N LEU A 74 -9.01 -2.52 -3.76
CA LEU A 74 -8.60 -3.23 -2.54
C LEU A 74 -9.76 -3.47 -1.57
N GLU A 75 -10.65 -2.50 -1.43
CA GLU A 75 -11.88 -2.56 -0.62
C GLU A 75 -12.92 -3.56 -1.16
N SER A 76 -12.83 -3.91 -2.43
CA SER A 76 -13.75 -4.83 -3.11
C SER A 76 -13.19 -6.26 -3.22
N ILE A 77 -11.89 -6.44 -3.00
CA ILE A 77 -11.26 -7.76 -3.00
C ILE A 77 -11.60 -8.48 -1.71
N ASN A 78 -11.96 -9.76 -1.83
CA ASN A 78 -12.06 -10.70 -0.72
C ASN A 78 -11.10 -11.86 -0.96
N ASP A 79 -10.50 -12.38 0.10
CA ASP A 79 -9.72 -13.61 0.05
C ASP A 79 -10.61 -14.86 -0.13
N SER A 80 -10.00 -16.05 -0.15
CA SER A 80 -10.71 -17.32 -0.34
C SER A 80 -11.74 -17.64 0.75
N PHE A 81 -11.71 -16.93 1.88
CA PHE A 81 -12.65 -17.09 3.00
C PHE A 81 -13.65 -15.94 3.09
N GLY A 82 -13.65 -15.02 2.12
CA GLY A 82 -14.56 -13.88 2.10
C GLY A 82 -14.13 -12.73 3.02
N LEU A 83 -12.89 -12.70 3.49
CA LEU A 83 -12.37 -11.56 4.26
C LEU A 83 -11.79 -10.50 3.33
N GLY A 84 -12.16 -9.25 3.57
CA GLY A 84 -11.67 -8.10 2.82
C GLY A 84 -10.24 -7.72 3.17
N ALA A 85 -9.67 -6.78 2.42
CA ALA A 85 -8.39 -6.18 2.76
C ALA A 85 -8.46 -5.40 4.09
N GLU A 86 -7.36 -5.37 4.83
CA GLU A 86 -7.26 -4.71 6.13
C GLU A 86 -6.07 -3.75 6.19
N LEU A 87 -6.22 -2.65 6.94
CA LEU A 87 -5.11 -1.75 7.28
C LEU A 87 -4.31 -2.32 8.45
N ASP A 88 -2.99 -2.45 8.28
CA ASP A 88 -2.07 -2.79 9.38
C ASP A 88 -1.86 -1.57 10.29
N SER A 89 -2.59 -1.52 11.41
CA SER A 89 -2.52 -0.41 12.38
C SER A 89 -1.20 -0.35 13.16
N SER A 90 -0.43 -1.43 13.16
CA SER A 90 0.88 -1.51 13.84
C SER A 90 2.02 -1.06 12.93
N PHE A 91 1.80 -1.06 11.62
CA PHE A 91 2.78 -0.59 10.64
C PHE A 91 3.18 0.86 10.91
N LYS A 92 4.48 1.13 10.86
CA LYS A 92 5.05 2.47 10.98
C LYS A 92 5.62 2.90 9.64
N PRO A 93 5.48 4.19 9.26
CA PRO A 93 6.07 4.70 8.04
C PRO A 93 7.54 4.30 7.91
N THR A 94 7.86 3.56 6.85
CA THR A 94 9.14 2.88 6.67
C THR A 94 9.69 3.12 5.28
N LYS A 95 11.01 3.25 5.16
CA LYS A 95 11.68 3.42 3.88
C LYS A 95 11.47 2.20 2.98
N LEU A 96 11.23 2.44 1.69
CA LEU A 96 11.02 1.41 0.68
C LEU A 96 12.16 0.39 0.67
N SER A 97 13.41 0.85 0.76
CA SER A 97 14.60 -0.01 0.79
C SER A 97 14.57 -1.04 1.92
N LYS A 98 14.12 -0.64 3.12
CA LYS A 98 14.02 -1.51 4.29
C LYS A 98 12.93 -2.57 4.11
N ILE A 99 11.75 -2.18 3.61
CA ILE A 99 10.67 -3.15 3.30
C ILE A 99 11.14 -4.17 2.27
N LYS A 100 11.76 -3.72 1.17
CA LYS A 100 12.31 -4.62 0.15
C LYS A 100 13.37 -5.59 0.72
N GLN A 101 14.18 -5.13 1.67
CA GLN A 101 15.15 -5.99 2.34
C GLN A 101 14.46 -7.05 3.21
N GLU A 102 13.45 -6.66 4.00
CA GLU A 102 12.67 -7.58 4.85
C GLU A 102 11.98 -8.67 4.02
N LEU A 103 11.29 -8.28 2.94
CA LEU A 103 10.58 -9.23 2.06
C LEU A 103 11.52 -10.23 1.37
N LYS A 104 12.73 -9.80 1.00
CA LYS A 104 13.75 -10.69 0.43
C LYS A 104 14.17 -11.80 1.40
N TYR A 105 14.31 -11.48 2.68
CA TYR A 105 14.62 -12.49 3.69
C TYR A 105 13.45 -13.44 3.95
N SER A 106 12.21 -12.97 3.82
CA SER A 106 11.02 -13.80 4.01
C SER A 106 10.74 -14.75 2.84
N LYS A 107 11.04 -14.36 1.59
CA LYS A 107 10.82 -15.21 0.40
C LYS A 107 12.02 -16.06 -0.01
N GLY A 108 13.16 -15.93 0.70
CA GLY A 108 14.39 -16.68 0.44
C GLY A 108 14.80 -17.59 1.60
N SER A 109 14.33 -18.84 1.57
CA SER A 109 15.00 -20.03 2.09
C SER A 109 14.85 -21.16 1.07
#